data_AF-A0A535K3N4-F1
#
_entry.id   AF-A0A535K3N4-F1
#
_cell.length_a   1.000
_cell.length_b   1.000
_cell.length_c   1.000
_cell.angle_alpha   90.00
_cell.angle_beta   90.00
_cell.angle_gamma   90.00
#
_symmetry.space_group_name_H-M   'P 1'
#
loop_
_entity.id
_entity.type
_entity.pdbx_description
1 polymer ?
#
loop_
_entity_poly.entity_id
_entity_poly.type
_entity_poly.pdbx_seq_one_letter_code
_entity_poly.pdbx_strand_id
1 'polypeptide(L)'
;MPDVEQVAGGPWDRAGVDRETWYTARMLAVAIRETVRLALDPTPANEASPDDHERLGQYADDLLSAVEKGDPETVAMLLRRASRPS
;
A
#
# COMPACT_ATOMS: atom_id res chain seq x y z
N MET A 1 1.31 17.20 -38.68
CA MET A 1 1.08 16.26 -37.58
C MET A 1 0.91 17.12 -36.33
N PRO A 2 -0.25 17.15 -35.66
CA PRO A 2 -0.29 17.81 -34.37
C PRO A 2 0.52 16.97 -33.38
N ASP A 3 1.44 17.61 -32.69
CA ASP A 3 2.18 17.05 -31.55
C ASP A 3 1.16 16.46 -30.58
N VAL A 4 1.24 15.14 -30.39
CA VAL A 4 0.46 14.47 -29.35
C VAL A 4 1.08 14.98 -28.05
N GLU A 5 0.41 15.90 -27.36
CA GLU A 5 0.69 16.16 -25.95
C GLU A 5 0.70 14.80 -25.25
N GLN A 6 1.90 14.27 -25.00
CA GLN A 6 2.11 13.15 -24.10
C GLN A 6 1.60 13.65 -22.76
N VAL A 7 0.34 13.29 -22.47
CA VAL A 7 -0.30 13.54 -21.19
C VAL A 7 0.70 13.07 -20.15
N ALA A 8 1.19 14.05 -19.38
CA ALA A 8 2.24 13.87 -18.40
C ALA A 8 2.00 12.59 -17.61
N GLY A 9 3.06 11.81 -17.51
CA GLY A 9 3.06 10.50 -16.88
C GLY A 9 2.34 10.51 -15.53
N GLY A 10 1.73 9.39 -15.20
CA GLY A 10 0.90 9.21 -14.02
C GLY A 10 1.63 9.59 -12.72
N PRO A 11 0.94 9.59 -11.58
CA PRO A 11 1.52 9.98 -10.30
C PRO A 11 2.86 9.29 -9.94
N TRP A 12 3.08 8.07 -10.44
CA TRP A 12 4.34 7.33 -10.34
C TRP A 12 5.47 7.84 -11.25
N ASP A 13 5.14 8.28 -12.47
CA ASP A 13 6.13 8.85 -13.38
C ASP A 13 6.72 10.15 -12.82
N ARG A 14 5.91 10.95 -12.10
CA ARG A 14 6.39 12.13 -11.35
C ARG A 14 7.35 11.77 -10.21
N ALA A 15 7.22 10.58 -9.64
CA ALA A 15 8.12 10.06 -8.61
C ALA A 15 9.31 9.29 -9.19
N GLY A 16 9.45 9.22 -10.52
CA GLY A 16 10.50 8.46 -11.20
C GLY A 16 10.35 6.95 -11.05
N VAL A 17 9.15 6.47 -10.72
CA VAL A 17 8.85 5.03 -10.59
C VAL A 17 8.27 4.55 -11.91
N ASP A 18 9.02 3.67 -12.58
CA ASP A 18 8.56 3.07 -13.83
C ASP A 18 7.39 2.08 -13.60
N ARG A 19 6.75 1.70 -14.69
CA ARG A 19 5.56 0.83 -14.67
C ARG A 19 5.81 -0.55 -14.08
N GLU A 20 7.00 -1.13 -14.29
CA GLU A 20 7.36 -2.45 -13.77
C GLU A 20 7.56 -2.38 -12.25
N THR A 21 8.25 -1.35 -11.79
CA THR A 21 8.45 -1.07 -10.37
C THR A 21 7.11 -0.81 -9.66
N TRP A 22 6.21 -0.04 -10.26
CA TRP A 22 4.85 0.14 -9.75
C TRP A 22 4.09 -1.18 -9.66
N TYR A 23 4.11 -1.99 -10.72
CA TYR A 23 3.39 -3.25 -10.75
C TYR A 23 3.88 -4.21 -9.67
N THR A 24 5.20 -4.24 -9.45
CA THR A 24 5.81 -5.00 -8.34
C THR A 24 5.34 -4.49 -6.98
N ALA A 25 5.36 -3.17 -6.76
CA ALA A 25 4.87 -2.57 -5.52
C ALA A 25 3.39 -2.91 -5.26
N ARG A 26 2.56 -2.91 -6.31
CA ARG A 26 1.15 -3.30 -6.23
C ARG A 26 0.99 -4.75 -5.81
N MET A 27 1.72 -5.67 -6.44
CA MET A 27 1.66 -7.10 -6.09
C MET A 27 2.08 -7.34 -4.64
N LEU A 28 3.11 -6.65 -4.16
CA LEU A 28 3.56 -6.73 -2.77
C LEU A 28 2.50 -6.17 -1.81
N ALA A 29 1.89 -5.03 -2.11
CA ALA A 29 0.84 -4.45 -1.28
C ALA A 29 -0.39 -5.37 -1.16
N VAL A 30 -0.78 -6.02 -2.25
CA VAL A 30 -1.85 -7.05 -2.23
C VAL A 30 -1.44 -8.22 -1.34
N ALA A 31 -0.23 -8.76 -1.51
CA ALA A 31 0.25 -9.89 -0.72
C ALA A 31 0.30 -9.55 0.79
N ILE A 32 0.72 -8.34 1.16
CA ILE A 32 0.72 -7.86 2.55
C ILE A 32 -0.71 -7.82 3.09
N ARG A 33 -1.65 -7.23 2.35
CA ARG A 33 -3.06 -7.15 2.76
C ARG A 33 -3.69 -8.52 2.98
N GLU A 34 -3.49 -9.45 2.06
CA GLU A 34 -4.03 -10.81 2.22
C GLU A 34 -3.37 -11.54 3.40
N THR A 35 -2.06 -11.36 3.59
CA THR A 35 -1.34 -11.92 4.76
C THR A 35 -1.88 -11.37 6.07
N VAL A 36 -2.12 -10.06 6.14
CA VAL A 36 -2.74 -9.43 7.31
C VAL A 36 -4.11 -10.05 7.55
N ARG A 37 -5.00 -10.10 6.56
CA ARG A 37 -6.35 -10.67 6.70
C ARG A 37 -6.35 -12.12 7.19
N LEU A 38 -5.41 -12.94 6.70
CA LEU A 38 -5.22 -14.31 7.20
C LEU A 38 -4.78 -14.32 8.67
N ALA A 39 -3.86 -13.44 9.05
CA ALA A 39 -3.40 -13.32 10.43
C ALA A 39 -4.45 -12.72 11.38
N LEU A 40 -5.45 -12.02 10.86
CA LEU A 40 -6.58 -11.49 11.62
C LEU A 40 -7.75 -12.47 11.74
N ASP A 41 -7.69 -13.62 11.07
CA ASP A 41 -8.71 -14.66 11.19
C ASP A 41 -8.74 -15.13 12.65
N PRO A 42 -9.90 -15.10 13.34
CA PRO A 42 -10.00 -15.43 14.77
C PRO A 42 -9.73 -16.92 15.00
N THR A 43 -8.46 -17.26 15.10
CA THR A 43 -8.00 -18.54 15.62
C THR A 43 -7.77 -18.41 17.13
N PRO A 44 -7.95 -19.48 17.92
CA PRO A 44 -7.73 -19.43 19.37
C PRO A 44 -6.29 -19.08 19.79
N ALA A 45 -5.35 -19.09 18.83
CA ALA A 45 -3.94 -18.74 19.05
C ALA A 45 -3.62 -17.26 18.78
N ASN A 46 -4.61 -16.47 18.32
CA ASN A 46 -4.40 -15.07 17.99
C ASN A 46 -4.58 -14.20 19.24
N GLU A 47 -3.46 -13.83 19.86
CA GLU A 47 -3.42 -13.04 21.11
C GLU A 47 -3.69 -11.54 20.90
N ALA A 48 -3.76 -11.08 19.65
CA ALA A 48 -4.02 -9.67 19.36
C ALA A 48 -5.50 -9.32 19.59
N SER A 49 -5.73 -8.10 20.09
CA SER A 49 -7.09 -7.63 20.36
C SER A 49 -7.86 -7.39 19.04
N PRO A 50 -9.21 -7.48 19.04
CA PRO A 50 -10.01 -7.13 17.87
C PRO A 50 -9.75 -5.71 17.35
N ASP A 51 -9.45 -4.76 18.24
CA ASP A 51 -9.12 -3.38 17.88
C ASP A 51 -7.77 -3.30 17.13
N ASP A 52 -6.78 -4.10 17.55
CA ASP A 52 -5.50 -4.20 16.85
C ASP A 52 -5.67 -4.85 15.47
N HIS A 53 -6.57 -5.83 15.37
CA HIS A 53 -6.94 -6.44 14.11
C HIS A 53 -7.54 -5.43 13.14
N GLU A 54 -8.55 -4.67 13.58
CA GLU A 54 -9.18 -3.65 12.76
C GLU A 54 -8.17 -2.59 12.30
N ARG A 55 -7.30 -2.11 13.20
CA ARG A 55 -6.27 -1.13 12.89
C ARG A 55 -5.25 -1.66 11.87
N LEU A 56 -4.82 -2.92 11.99
CA LEU A 56 -3.87 -3.53 11.07
C LEU A 56 -4.50 -3.77 9.69
N GLY A 57 -5.77 -4.21 9.67
CA GLY A 57 -6.55 -4.37 8.45
C GLY A 57 -6.70 -3.06 7.69
N GLN A 58 -7.09 -1.99 8.40
CA GLN A 58 -7.23 -0.66 7.82
C GLN A 58 -5.90 -0.13 7.27
N TYR A 59 -4.81 -0.31 8.01
CA TYR A 59 -3.47 0.10 7.55
C TYR A 59 -3.08 -0.59 6.24
N ALA A 60 -3.37 -1.88 6.10
CA ALA A 60 -3.07 -2.63 4.88
C ALA A 60 -3.94 -2.20 3.68
N ASP A 61 -5.22 -1.90 3.93
CA ASP A 61 -6.13 -1.37 2.91
C ASP A 61 -5.70 0.04 2.45
N ASP A 62 -5.28 0.90 3.38
CA ASP A 62 -4.76 2.25 3.08
C ASP A 62 -3.46 2.19 2.25
N LEU A 63 -2.56 1.26 2.60
CA LEU A 63 -1.30 1.04 1.86
C LEU A 63 -1.58 0.60 0.42
N LEU A 64 -2.46 -0.37 0.21
CA LEU A 64 -2.84 -0.81 -1.13
C LEU A 64 -3.48 0.33 -1.93
N SER A 65 -4.40 1.09 -1.31
CA SER A 65 -5.07 2.21 -1.96
C SER A 65 -4.07 3.28 -2.41
N ALA A 66 -3.08 3.62 -1.58
CA ALA A 66 -2.03 4.56 -1.92
C ALA A 66 -1.17 4.04 -3.10
N VAL A 67 -0.88 2.75 -3.13
CA VAL A 67 -0.12 2.15 -4.23
C VAL A 67 -0.92 2.17 -5.55
N GLU A 68 -2.21 1.87 -5.51
CA GLU A 68 -3.06 1.86 -6.71
C GLU A 68 -3.34 3.26 -7.26
N LYS A 69 -3.52 4.26 -6.38
CA LYS A 69 -3.71 5.67 -6.77
C LYS A 69 -2.42 6.35 -7.22
N GLY A 70 -1.29 5.75 -6.91
CA GLY A 70 0.03 6.33 -7.14
C GLY A 70 0.36 7.50 -6.27
N ASP A 71 0.15 7.33 -4.98
CA ASP A 71 0.55 8.31 -3.98
C ASP A 71 1.79 7.82 -3.20
N PRO A 72 3.00 7.98 -3.77
CA PRO A 72 4.24 7.54 -3.12
C PRO A 72 4.53 8.26 -1.81
N GLU A 73 4.06 9.51 -1.65
CA GLU A 73 4.20 10.26 -0.40
C GLU A 73 3.38 9.62 0.71
N THR A 74 2.13 9.27 0.43
CA THR A 74 1.28 8.53 1.36
C THR A 74 1.87 7.14 1.67
N VAL A 75 2.40 6.42 0.67
CA VAL A 75 3.10 5.14 0.92
C VAL A 75 4.28 5.34 1.89
N ALA A 76 5.14 6.33 1.65
CA ALA A 76 6.29 6.62 2.51
C ALA A 76 5.87 7.03 3.93
N MET A 77 4.80 7.83 4.05
CA MET A 77 4.23 8.24 5.33
C MET A 77 3.69 7.05 6.11
N LEU A 78 2.92 6.16 5.47
CA LEU A 78 2.37 4.96 6.10
C LEU A 78 3.49 4.06 6.63
N LEU A 79 4.50 3.77 5.80
CA LEU A 79 5.65 2.95 6.20
C LEU A 79 6.40 3.56 7.38
N ARG A 80 6.65 4.88 7.36
CA ARG A 80 7.30 5.59 8.47
C ARG A 80 6.47 5.52 9.75
N ARG A 81 5.15 5.59 9.67
CA ARG A 81 4.26 5.46 10.83
C ARG A 81 4.38 4.07 11.46
N ALA A 82 4.43 3.02 10.64
CA ALA A 82 4.59 1.65 11.12
C ALA A 82 5.94 1.39 11.79
N SER A 83 7.01 2.08 11.36
CA SER A 83 8.35 1.94 11.95
C SER A 83 8.56 2.72 13.26
N ARG A 84 7.60 3.55 13.68
CA ARG A 84 7.75 4.31 14.93
C ARG A 84 7.44 3.40 16.12
N PRO A 85 8.36 3.23 17.09
CA PRO A 85 8.04 2.55 18.33
C PRO A 85 6.96 3.34 19.07
N SER A 86 5.94 2.63 19.57
CA SER A 86 4.91 3.17 20.46
C SER A 86 5.44 3.28 21.88
#